data_AF-A0A6P4EAW4-F1
#
_entry.id   AF-A0A6P4EAW4-F1
#
_cell.length_a   1.000
_cell.length_b   1.000
_cell.length_c   1.000
_cell.angle_alpha   90.00
_cell.angle_beta   90.00
_cell.angle_gamma   90.00
#
_symmetry.space_group_name_H-M   'P 1'
#
loop_
_entity.id
_entity.type
_entity.pdbx_description
1 polymer ?
#
loop_
_entity_poly.entity_id
_entity_poly.type
_entity_poly.pdbx_seq_one_letter_code
_entity_poly.pdbx_strand_id
1 'polypeptide(L)'
;WSPSPGKLKHLAEVNLTHTLKLFGKFDFFRMDVTGTQIGPSCVCLEINSITFGKLKIIQVITPIEPLLQKVVHRFYGPRWVAPLMKIFICGESLMFQRDINIWNHKVLNRNPILAKEDSSIKQFRLWFSQFYTSNSKSYSEA
;
A
#
# COMPACT_ATOMS: atom_id res chain seq x y z
N TRP A 1 -0.22 -9.56 -5.39
CA TRP A 1 -1.30 -9.27 -4.42
C TRP A 1 -2.24 -10.46 -4.42
N SER A 2 -2.59 -10.97 -3.25
CA SER A 2 -3.54 -12.08 -3.08
C SER A 2 -4.24 -12.00 -1.73
N PRO A 3 -5.56 -12.25 -1.66
CA PRO A 3 -6.29 -12.28 -0.39
C PRO A 3 -5.95 -13.55 0.40
N SER A 4 -5.91 -13.44 1.72
CA SER A 4 -5.69 -14.59 2.60
C SER A 4 -6.99 -15.41 2.78
N PRO A 5 -6.93 -16.74 2.92
CA PRO A 5 -8.11 -17.58 3.02
C PRO A 5 -8.71 -17.65 4.45
N GLY A 6 -9.96 -18.13 4.54
CA GLY A 6 -10.59 -18.53 5.80
C GLY A 6 -10.81 -17.39 6.79
N LYS A 7 -10.42 -17.61 8.06
CA LYS A 7 -10.58 -16.61 9.15
C LYS A 7 -9.78 -15.32 8.91
N LEU A 8 -8.78 -15.36 8.03
CA LEU A 8 -7.92 -14.23 7.68
C LEU A 8 -8.37 -13.51 6.41
N LYS A 9 -9.60 -13.71 5.93
CA LYS A 9 -10.13 -13.05 4.72
C LYS A 9 -10.07 -11.51 4.73
N HIS A 10 -9.93 -10.90 5.90
CA HIS A 10 -9.73 -9.47 6.08
C HIS A 10 -8.29 -9.02 5.76
N LEU A 11 -7.39 -9.95 5.43
CA LEU A 11 -6.01 -9.70 5.05
C LEU A 11 -5.83 -9.92 3.54
N ALA A 12 -4.94 -9.14 2.94
CA ALA A 12 -4.39 -9.39 1.63
C ALA A 12 -2.90 -9.05 1.61
N GLU A 13 -2.11 -9.82 0.85
CA GLU A 13 -0.65 -9.70 0.88
C GLU A 13 -0.05 -9.52 -0.50
N VAL A 14 1.06 -8.81 -0.56
CA VAL A 14 1.94 -8.69 -1.71
C VAL A 14 3.38 -8.84 -1.24
N ASN A 15 4.14 -9.70 -1.92
CA ASN A 15 5.56 -9.88 -1.66
C ASN A 15 6.33 -9.41 -2.89
N LEU A 16 7.33 -8.58 -2.67
CA LEU A 16 8.19 -8.00 -3.69
C LEU A 16 9.64 -8.21 -3.29
N THR A 17 10.47 -8.68 -4.22
CA THR A 17 11.92 -8.73 -4.03
C THR A 17 12.57 -7.77 -5.02
N HIS A 18 13.29 -6.79 -4.50
CA HIS A 18 14.08 -5.85 -5.27
C HIS A 18 15.55 -6.22 -5.15
N THR A 19 16.20 -6.47 -6.29
CA THR A 19 17.64 -6.76 -6.35
C THR A 19 18.31 -5.82 -7.35
N LEU A 20 19.37 -5.15 -6.93
CA LEU A 20 20.24 -4.36 -7.80
C LEU A 20 21.51 -5.17 -8.11
N LYS A 21 21.69 -5.52 -9.37
CA LYS A 21 22.89 -6.22 -9.87
C LYS A 21 23.83 -5.25 -10.57
N LEU A 22 25.06 -5.13 -10.08
CA LEU A 22 26.13 -4.43 -10.78
C LEU A 22 26.80 -5.37 -11.78
N PHE A 23 26.96 -4.94 -13.03
CA PHE A 23 27.55 -5.72 -14.14
C PHE A 23 26.93 -7.11 -14.36
N GLY A 24 25.67 -7.31 -13.95
CA GLY A 24 24.94 -8.58 -14.08
C GLY A 24 25.45 -9.73 -13.20
N LYS A 25 26.52 -9.53 -12.42
CA LYS A 25 27.18 -10.57 -11.62
C LYS A 25 27.22 -10.28 -10.12
N PHE A 26 27.27 -9.02 -9.72
CA PHE A 26 27.42 -8.64 -8.32
C PHE A 26 26.10 -8.13 -7.75
N ASP A 27 25.53 -8.88 -6.81
CA ASP A 27 24.35 -8.45 -6.05
C ASP A 27 24.76 -7.36 -5.06
N PHE A 28 24.59 -6.09 -5.46
CA PHE A 28 24.99 -4.93 -4.66
C PHE A 28 23.95 -4.60 -3.58
N PHE A 29 22.69 -4.81 -3.89
CA PHE A 29 21.58 -4.52 -2.98
C PHE A 29 20.46 -5.54 -3.16
N ARG A 30 19.95 -6.05 -2.04
CA ARG A 30 18.73 -6.85 -2.01
C ARG A 30 17.82 -6.33 -0.91
N MET A 31 16.54 -6.23 -1.24
CA MET A 31 15.49 -5.79 -0.35
C MET A 31 14.23 -6.61 -0.62
N ASP A 32 13.77 -7.31 0.41
CA ASP A 32 12.51 -8.03 0.38
C ASP A 32 11.45 -7.15 1.07
N VAL A 33 10.30 -6.97 0.43
CA VAL A 33 9.19 -6.14 0.90
C VAL A 33 7.94 -7.00 0.96
N THR A 34 7.35 -7.09 2.15
CA THR A 34 6.05 -7.70 2.38
C THR A 34 5.06 -6.60 2.70
N GLY A 35 4.08 -6.41 1.82
CA GLY A 35 2.94 -5.53 2.04
C GLY A 35 1.72 -6.32 2.46
N THR A 36 1.22 -6.06 3.66
CA THR A 36 -0.01 -6.65 4.19
C THR A 36 -1.06 -5.56 4.33
N GLN A 37 -2.16 -5.71 3.61
CA GLN A 37 -3.35 -4.91 3.80
C GLN A 37 -4.26 -5.58 4.85
N ILE A 38 -4.61 -4.82 5.88
CA ILE A 38 -5.38 -5.26 7.04
C ILE A 38 -6.70 -4.49 7.02
N GLY A 39 -7.77 -5.19 6.64
CA GLY A 39 -9.09 -4.61 6.52
C GLY A 39 -9.16 -3.50 5.44
N PRO A 40 -10.09 -2.55 5.59
CA PRO A 40 -10.31 -1.54 4.57
C PRO A 40 -9.33 -0.36 4.61
N SER A 41 -8.56 -0.19 5.69
CA SER A 41 -7.89 1.10 5.98
C SER A 41 -6.44 1.04 6.40
N CYS A 42 -5.90 -0.13 6.74
CA CYS A 42 -4.54 -0.27 7.26
C CYS A 42 -3.67 -1.04 6.28
N VAL A 43 -2.47 -0.54 6.01
CA VAL A 43 -1.44 -1.21 5.22
C VAL A 43 -0.16 -1.23 6.03
N CYS A 44 0.46 -2.40 6.14
CA CYS A 44 1.72 -2.64 6.81
C CYS A 44 2.75 -3.09 5.78
N LEU A 45 3.81 -2.31 5.59
CA LEU A 45 4.95 -2.67 4.75
C LEU A 45 6.10 -3.07 5.67
N GLU A 46 6.55 -4.31 5.57
CA GLU A 46 7.74 -4.80 6.22
C GLU A 46 8.84 -4.95 5.18
N ILE A 47 9.93 -4.22 5.39
CA ILE A 47 11.06 -4.16 4.49
C ILE A 47 12.24 -4.81 5.21
N ASN A 48 12.81 -5.84 4.60
CA ASN A 48 13.99 -6.52 5.10
C ASN A 48 15.11 -6.38 4.08
N SER A 49 16.19 -5.71 4.46
CA SER A 49 17.39 -5.59 3.64
C SER A 49 18.61 -5.96 4.46
N ILE A 50 19.54 -6.66 3.82
CA ILE A 50 20.85 -6.97 4.41
C ILE A 50 21.60 -5.67 4.75
N THR A 51 21.40 -4.61 3.95
CA THR A 51 22.12 -3.34 4.07
C THR A 51 21.49 -2.37 5.09
N PHE A 52 20.17 -2.36 5.22
CA PHE A 52 19.44 -1.39 6.05
C PHE A 52 18.73 -2.01 7.27
N GLY A 53 18.84 -3.32 7.44
CA GLY A 53 18.11 -4.07 8.46
C GLY A 53 16.61 -4.13 8.16
N LYS A 54 15.82 -4.23 9.23
CA LYS A 54 14.36 -4.33 9.16
C LYS A 54 13.71 -2.97 9.35
N LEU A 55 12.93 -2.51 8.38
CA LEU A 55 12.09 -1.33 8.47
C LEU A 55 10.62 -1.74 8.44
N LYS A 56 9.77 -0.98 9.11
CA LYS A 56 8.32 -1.18 9.11
C LYS A 56 7.61 0.13 8.89
N ILE A 57 6.72 0.17 7.91
CA ILE A 57 5.91 1.33 7.58
C ILE A 57 4.45 0.96 7.78
N ILE A 58 3.73 1.75 8.56
CA ILE A 58 2.29 1.57 8.77
C ILE A 58 1.58 2.76 8.15
N GLN A 59 0.72 2.51 7.17
CA GLN A 59 -0.17 3.49 6.58
C GLN A 59 -1.59 3.24 7.06
N VAL A 60 -2.24 4.27 7.60
CA VAL A 60 -3.64 4.22 8.03
C VAL A 60 -4.43 5.28 7.30
N ILE A 61 -5.55 4.89 6.71
CA ILE A 61 -6.49 5.75 5.98
C ILE A 61 -7.78 5.87 6.79
N THR A 62 -8.17 7.07 7.18
CA THR A 62 -9.41 7.31 7.92
C THR A 62 -10.35 8.16 7.07
N PRO A 63 -11.58 7.69 6.77
CA PRO A 63 -12.59 8.53 6.15
C PRO A 63 -13.03 9.58 7.17
N ILE A 64 -12.88 10.86 6.84
CA ILE A 64 -13.30 11.98 7.71
C ILE A 64 -14.70 12.44 7.29
N GLU A 65 -14.89 12.65 5.99
CA GLU A 65 -16.12 13.09 5.34
C GLU A 65 -16.21 12.46 3.94
N PRO A 66 -17.35 12.56 3.22
CA PRO A 66 -17.42 12.16 1.82
C PRO A 66 -16.31 12.83 1.01
N LEU A 67 -15.55 12.02 0.27
CA LEU A 67 -14.41 12.47 -0.56
C LEU A 67 -13.24 13.09 0.22
N LEU A 68 -13.25 13.06 1.55
CA LEU A 68 -12.15 13.54 2.39
C LEU A 68 -11.59 12.40 3.25
N GLN A 69 -10.29 12.14 3.07
CA GLN A 69 -9.59 11.09 3.78
C GLN A 69 -8.35 11.65 4.46
N LYS A 70 -8.10 11.20 5.69
CA LYS A 70 -6.84 11.44 6.39
C LYS A 70 -5.95 10.22 6.23
N VAL A 71 -4.76 10.41 5.68
CA VAL A 71 -3.75 9.35 5.55
C VAL A 71 -2.57 9.65 6.46
N VAL A 72 -2.15 8.66 7.24
CA VAL A 72 -1.04 8.76 8.18
C VAL A 72 -0.06 7.63 7.93
N HIS A 73 1.17 7.98 7.58
CA HIS A 73 2.29 7.05 7.49
C HIS A 73 3.17 7.13 8.75
N ARG A 74 3.51 5.99 9.32
CA ARG A 74 4.41 5.86 10.47
C ARG A 74 5.55 4.94 10.11
N PHE A 75 6.77 5.45 10.24
CA PHE A 75 8.00 4.75 9.91
C PHE A 75 8.69 4.29 11.18
N TYR A 76 9.06 3.01 11.22
CA TYR A 76 9.75 2.36 12.32
C TYR A 76 11.01 1.68 11.78
N GLY A 77 12.11 1.79 12.51
CA GLY A 77 13.38 1.17 12.14
C GLY A 77 14.46 1.38 13.18
N PRO A 78 15.63 0.74 13.00
CA PRO A 78 16.78 0.92 13.89
C PRO A 78 17.24 2.38 13.96
N ARG A 79 17.80 2.79 15.10
CA ARG A 79 18.28 4.18 15.28
C ARG A 79 19.36 4.58 14.26
N TRP A 80 20.25 3.66 13.90
CA TRP A 80 21.39 3.95 13.03
C TRP A 80 21.00 4.27 11.58
N VAL A 81 19.81 3.83 11.13
CA VAL A 81 19.25 4.20 9.81
C VAL A 81 18.43 5.49 9.85
N ALA A 82 18.32 6.19 10.98
CA ALA A 82 17.48 7.38 11.11
C ALA A 82 17.74 8.48 10.06
N PRO A 83 19.00 8.80 9.67
CA PRO A 83 19.25 9.78 8.60
C PRO A 83 18.67 9.32 7.26
N LEU A 84 18.87 8.04 6.91
CA LEU A 84 18.31 7.44 5.70
C LEU A 84 16.77 7.39 5.75
N MET A 85 16.20 7.12 6.93
CA MET A 85 14.74 7.12 7.12
C MET A 85 14.13 8.48 6.80
N LYS A 86 14.79 9.59 7.13
CA LYS A 86 14.32 10.93 6.75
C LYS A 86 14.28 11.11 5.23
N ILE A 87 15.23 10.54 4.50
CA ILE A 87 15.25 10.54 3.04
C ILE A 87 14.06 9.72 2.50
N PHE A 88 13.79 8.54 3.07
CA PHE A 88 12.62 7.74 2.68
C PHE A 88 11.30 8.44 2.97
N ILE A 89 11.16 9.09 4.13
CA ILE A 89 9.95 9.87 4.47
C ILE A 89 9.75 11.01 3.45
N CYS A 90 10.83 11.72 3.09
CA CYS A 90 10.76 12.78 2.09
C CYS A 90 10.34 12.22 0.72
N GLY A 91 10.98 11.14 0.28
CA GLY A 91 10.65 10.46 -0.98
C GLY A 91 9.19 9.99 -1.03
N GLU A 92 8.72 9.31 0.01
CA GLU A 92 7.32 8.86 0.14
C GLU A 92 6.37 10.06 0.10
N SER A 93 6.68 11.14 0.81
CA SER A 93 5.83 12.34 0.84
C SER A 93 5.67 12.95 -0.55
N LEU A 94 6.76 13.01 -1.33
CA LEU A 94 6.73 13.51 -2.71
C LEU A 94 5.96 12.57 -3.65
N MET A 95 6.14 11.25 -3.53
CA MET A 95 5.38 10.27 -4.31
C MET A 95 3.89 10.35 -3.99
N PHE A 96 3.55 10.37 -2.69
CA PHE A 96 2.17 10.43 -2.23
C PHE A 96 1.48 11.74 -2.64
N GLN A 97 2.19 12.87 -2.65
CA GLN A 97 1.65 14.13 -3.15
C GLN A 97 1.24 14.05 -4.63
N ARG A 98 2.01 13.33 -5.45
CA ARG A 98 1.68 13.13 -6.87
C ARG A 98 0.42 12.26 -7.02
N ASP A 99 0.29 11.24 -6.19
CA ASP A 99 -0.90 10.38 -6.17
C ASP A 99 -2.15 11.15 -5.73
N ILE A 100 -2.04 11.99 -4.68
CA ILE A 100 -3.12 12.89 -4.23
C ILE A 100 -3.60 13.75 -5.39
N ASN A 101 -2.68 14.33 -6.18
CA ASN A 101 -3.06 15.17 -7.30
C ASN A 101 -3.90 14.39 -8.35
N ILE A 102 -3.58 13.13 -8.61
CA ILE A 102 -4.37 12.29 -9.50
C ILE A 102 -5.72 11.93 -8.87
N TRP A 103 -5.75 11.55 -7.59
CA TRP A 103 -6.99 11.16 -6.92
C TRP A 103 -8.01 12.29 -6.83
N ASN A 104 -7.57 13.52 -6.60
CA ASN A 104 -8.44 14.70 -6.53
C ASN A 104 -9.10 15.04 -7.87
N HIS A 105 -8.53 14.60 -8.99
CA HIS A 105 -9.00 14.92 -10.35
C HIS A 105 -9.46 13.67 -11.12
N LYS A 106 -9.80 12.58 -10.42
CA LYS A 106 -10.18 11.31 -11.02
C LYS A 106 -11.57 10.87 -10.57
N VAL A 107 -12.32 10.25 -11.50
CA VAL A 107 -13.61 9.62 -11.22
C VAL A 107 -13.45 8.11 -11.02
N LEU A 108 -14.26 7.55 -10.12
CA LEU A 108 -14.37 6.11 -9.94
C LEU A 108 -15.16 5.48 -11.09
N ASN A 109 -14.46 4.85 -12.04
CA ASN A 109 -15.11 4.02 -13.05
C ASN A 109 -15.42 2.62 -12.47
N ARG A 110 -16.71 2.25 -12.46
CA ARG A 110 -17.19 0.95 -11.95
C ARG A 110 -16.71 -0.22 -12.83
N ASN A 111 -16.73 -0.05 -14.15
CA ASN A 111 -16.35 -1.07 -15.13
C ASN A 111 -15.21 -0.55 -16.03
N PRO A 112 -13.98 -0.43 -15.51
CA PRO A 112 -12.84 -0.01 -16.32
C PRO A 112 -12.48 -1.06 -17.36
N ILE A 113 -11.98 -0.62 -18.53
CA ILE A 113 -11.33 -1.50 -19.51
C ILE A 113 -9.95 -1.83 -18.93
N LEU A 114 -9.66 -3.11 -18.71
CA LEU A 114 -8.44 -3.56 -18.06
C LEU A 114 -7.55 -4.29 -19.06
N ALA A 115 -6.25 -4.00 -19.03
CA ALA A 115 -5.24 -4.83 -19.67
C ALA A 115 -5.05 -6.13 -18.88
N LYS A 116 -4.34 -7.11 -19.45
CA LYS A 116 -4.11 -8.41 -18.81
C LYS A 116 -3.33 -8.25 -17.49
N GLU A 117 -2.43 -7.29 -17.47
CA GLU A 117 -1.55 -6.90 -16.37
C GLU A 117 -2.34 -6.29 -15.20
N ASP A 118 -3.51 -5.69 -15.48
CA ASP A 118 -4.37 -5.01 -14.49
C ASP A 118 -5.44 -5.92 -13.86
N SER A 119 -5.41 -7.22 -14.15
CA SER A 119 -6.40 -8.19 -13.66
C SER A 119 -6.59 -8.19 -12.13
N SER A 120 -5.55 -7.82 -11.38
CA SER A 120 -5.58 -7.68 -9.92
C SER A 120 -6.55 -6.60 -9.42
N ILE A 121 -6.86 -5.57 -10.22
CA ILE A 121 -7.80 -4.49 -9.84
C ILE A 121 -9.20 -5.05 -9.57
N LYS A 122 -9.67 -5.94 -10.44
CA LYS A 122 -11.00 -6.57 -10.29
C LYS A 122 -11.03 -7.44 -9.03
N GLN A 123 -9.99 -8.25 -8.81
CA GLN A 123 -9.89 -9.12 -7.64
C GLN A 123 -9.85 -8.31 -6.34
N PHE A 124 -9.09 -7.21 -6.33
CA PHE A 124 -9.01 -6.27 -5.21
C PHE A 124 -10.38 -5.68 -4.87
N ARG A 125 -11.13 -5.19 -5.86
CA ARG A 125 -12.47 -4.61 -5.63
C ARG A 125 -13.46 -5.63 -5.07
N LEU A 126 -13.42 -6.89 -5.57
CA LEU A 126 -14.26 -7.97 -5.05
C LEU A 126 -13.90 -8.34 -3.60
N TRP A 127 -12.62 -8.32 -3.26
CA TRP A 127 -12.19 -8.54 -1.89
C TRP A 127 -12.58 -7.37 -0.98
N PHE A 128 -12.43 -6.12 -1.44
CA PHE A 128 -12.71 -4.92 -0.65
C PHE A 128 -14.20 -4.72 -0.36
N SER A 129 -15.10 -5.21 -1.22
CA SER A 129 -16.55 -5.11 -1.01
C SER A 129 -17.02 -5.84 0.25
N GLN A 130 -16.25 -6.80 0.78
CA GLN A 130 -16.61 -7.52 2.00
C GLN A 130 -16.74 -6.63 3.24
N PHE A 131 -16.13 -5.44 3.22
CA PHE A 131 -16.16 -4.48 4.33
C PHE A 131 -17.38 -3.56 4.30
N TYR A 132 -18.22 -3.69 3.28
CA TYR A 132 -19.44 -2.92 3.11
C TYR A 132 -20.64 -3.86 3.10
N THR A 133 -21.69 -3.45 3.79
CA THR A 133 -22.96 -4.18 3.89
C THR A 133 -24.10 -3.31 3.37
N SER A 134 -25.32 -3.85 3.30
CA SER A 134 -26.52 -3.08 2.98
C SER A 134 -26.76 -1.89 3.91
N ASN A 135 -26.22 -1.94 5.13
CA ASN A 135 -26.38 -0.88 6.14
C ASN A 135 -25.27 0.18 6.07
N SER A 136 -24.31 0.03 5.15
CA SER A 136 -23.25 1.03 4.95
C SER A 136 -23.82 2.24 4.23
N LYS A 137 -23.52 3.45 4.74
CA LYS A 137 -23.96 4.70 4.11
C LYS A 137 -23.43 4.81 2.69
N SER A 138 -24.31 5.09 1.75
CA SER A 138 -23.92 5.39 0.38
C SER A 138 -23.41 6.84 0.25
N TYR A 139 -22.72 7.13 -0.85
CA TYR A 139 -22.26 8.48 -1.16
C TYR A 139 -23.40 9.51 -1.20
N SER A 140 -24.62 9.12 -1.60
CA SER A 140 -25.79 10.01 -1.64
C SER A 140 -26.39 10.31 -0.26
N GLU A 141 -26.04 9.53 0.76
CA GLU A 141 -26.61 9.62 2.12
C GLU A 141 -25.63 10.22 3.14
N ALA A 142 -24.43 10.61 2.69
CA ALA A 142 -23.34 11.08 3.53
C ALA A 142 -23.13 12.58 3.32
#